data_AF-A0A8X6KFC6-F1
#
_entry.id   AF-A0A8X6KFC6-F1
#
_cell.length_a   1.000
_cell.length_b   1.000
_cell.length_c   1.000
_cell.angle_alpha   90.00
_cell.angle_beta   90.00
_cell.angle_gamma   90.00
#
_symmetry.space_group_name_H-M   'P 1'
#
loop_
_entity.id
_entity.type
_entity.pdbx_description
1 polymer ?
#
loop_
_entity_poly.entity_id
_entity_poly.type
_entity_poly.pdbx_seq_one_letter_code
_entity_poly.pdbx_strand_id
1 'polypeptide(L)'
;MTRSPKEATKRVRKLFVFHFNEGKSARCIAKLVNDHHPTMQYVIRLFKEENRIEKNKPSKECPKRLTQSDHRFIVRKFIKTPRFDVWDKMQACIRNRKSKTTKLSVI
;
A
#
# COMPACT_ATOMS: atom_id res chain seq x y z
N MET A 1 -22.77 -12.58 -1.34
CA MET A 1 -22.28 -11.31 -1.95
C MET A 1 -21.55 -10.50 -0.90
N THR A 2 -20.22 -10.45 -0.93
CA THR A 2 -19.43 -9.61 -0.01
C THR A 2 -19.42 -8.18 -0.54
N ARG A 3 -20.13 -7.28 0.14
CA ARG A 3 -20.17 -5.85 -0.20
C ARG A 3 -18.79 -5.26 0.07
N SER A 4 -18.11 -4.78 -0.96
CA SER A 4 -16.82 -4.08 -0.79
C SER A 4 -17.05 -2.83 0.09
N PRO A 5 -16.17 -2.57 1.08
CA PRO A 5 -16.34 -1.40 1.95
C PRO A 5 -16.32 -0.12 1.12
N LYS A 6 -17.41 0.65 1.15
CA LYS A 6 -17.48 1.97 0.50
C LYS A 6 -16.56 2.91 1.27
N GLU A 7 -15.49 3.36 0.63
CA GLU A 7 -14.52 4.21 1.31
C GLU A 7 -15.04 5.64 1.47
N ALA A 8 -14.98 6.17 2.69
CA ALA A 8 -15.23 7.59 2.92
C ALA A 8 -14.20 8.44 2.17
N THR A 9 -14.70 9.44 1.44
CA THR A 9 -13.85 10.40 0.74
C THR A 9 -13.06 11.25 1.75
N LYS A 10 -11.91 11.79 1.31
CA LYS A 10 -11.04 12.64 2.15
C LYS A 10 -11.78 13.83 2.76
N ARG A 11 -12.75 14.41 2.03
CA ARG A 11 -13.57 15.54 2.51
C ARG A 11 -14.44 15.15 3.70
N VAL A 12 -15.10 13.99 3.62
CA VAL A 12 -15.94 13.45 4.70
C VAL A 12 -15.12 13.19 5.97
N ARG A 13 -13.92 12.62 5.83
CA ARG A 13 -13.02 12.40 6.98
C ARG A 13 -12.57 13.69 7.66
N LYS A 14 -12.27 14.74 6.88
CA LYS A 14 -11.96 16.08 7.42
C LYS A 14 -13.15 16.65 8.20
N LEU A 15 -14.37 16.45 7.69
CA LEU A 15 -15.59 16.91 8.36
C LEU A 15 -15.81 16.19 9.71
N PHE A 16 -15.52 14.89 9.76
CA PHE A 16 -15.58 14.12 11.01
C PHE A 16 -14.62 14.66 12.06
N VAL A 17 -13.36 14.91 11.69
CA VAL A 17 -12.35 15.43 12.62
C VAL A 17 -12.72 16.84 13.08
N PHE A 18 -13.21 17.69 12.18
CA PHE A 18 -13.65 19.04 12.51
C PHE A 18 -14.73 19.05 13.60
N HIS A 19 -15.82 18.31 13.38
CA HIS A 19 -16.90 18.25 14.38
C HIS A 19 -16.54 17.47 15.64
N PHE A 20 -15.62 16.51 15.55
CA PHE A 20 -15.09 15.82 16.72
C PHE A 20 -14.29 16.79 17.61
N ASN A 21 -13.48 17.67 17.02
CA ASN A 21 -12.75 18.71 17.74
C ASN A 21 -13.68 19.78 18.34
N GLU A 22 -14.85 20.03 17.73
CA GLU A 22 -15.91 20.85 18.33
C GLU A 22 -16.62 20.17 19.52
N GLY A 23 -16.27 18.92 19.85
CA GLY A 23 -16.86 18.17 20.96
C GLY A 23 -18.20 17.50 20.64
N LYS A 24 -18.60 17.44 19.36
CA LYS A 24 -19.86 16.78 18.98
C LYS A 24 -19.73 15.26 19.14
N SER A 25 -20.81 14.63 19.60
CA SER A 25 -20.84 13.17 19.73
C SER A 25 -20.74 12.47 18.38
N ALA A 26 -20.14 11.28 18.36
CA ALA A 26 -20.02 10.51 17.12
C ALA A 26 -21.38 10.21 16.47
N ARG A 27 -22.41 9.98 17.28
CA ARG A 27 -23.77 9.75 16.81
C ARG A 27 -24.35 10.96 16.09
N CYS A 28 -24.15 12.17 16.62
CA CYS A 28 -24.63 13.41 16.00
C CYS A 28 -23.97 13.67 14.65
N ILE A 29 -22.66 13.44 14.59
CA ILE A 29 -21.87 13.64 13.38
C ILE A 29 -22.26 12.62 12.29
N ALA A 30 -22.47 11.34 12.65
CA ALA A 30 -22.90 10.32 11.69
C ALA A 30 -24.25 10.67 11.05
N LYS A 31 -25.20 11.21 11.85
CA LYS A 31 -26.48 11.72 11.34
C LYS A 31 -26.29 12.92 10.41
N LEU A 32 -25.38 13.84 10.73
CA LEU A 32 -25.12 15.04 9.94
C LEU A 32 -24.50 14.73 8.56
N VAL A 33 -23.62 13.71 8.51
CA VAL A 33 -22.88 13.35 7.29
C VAL A 33 -23.59 12.24 6.49
N ASN A 34 -24.71 11.70 7.00
CA ASN A 34 -25.44 10.56 6.42
C ASN A 34 -24.52 9.37 6.06
N ASP A 35 -23.50 9.14 6.88
CA ASP A 35 -22.49 8.10 6.64
C ASP A 35 -22.54 7.02 7.72
N HIS A 36 -21.98 5.86 7.42
CA HIS A 36 -22.10 4.69 8.26
C HIS A 36 -21.26 4.83 9.54
N HIS A 37 -21.89 4.60 10.69
CA HIS A 37 -21.30 4.76 12.02
C HIS A 37 -19.94 4.04 12.23
N PRO A 38 -19.72 2.78 11.75
CA PRO A 38 -18.42 2.12 11.83
C PRO A 38 -17.30 2.84 11.08
N THR A 39 -17.60 3.44 9.92
CA THR A 39 -16.63 4.23 9.15
C THR A 39 -16.17 5.43 9.96
N MET A 40 -17.09 6.09 10.65
CA MET A 40 -16.79 7.23 11.50
C MET A 40 -15.95 6.82 12.72
N GLN A 41 -16.33 5.75 13.41
CA GLN A 41 -15.57 5.23 14.55
C GLN A 41 -14.13 4.88 14.17
N TYR A 42 -13.95 4.25 13.00
CA TYR A 42 -12.64 3.93 12.46
C TYR A 42 -11.78 5.20 12.24
N VAL A 43 -12.37 6.25 11.66
CA VAL A 43 -11.69 7.52 11.42
C VAL A 43 -11.30 8.21 12.73
N ILE A 44 -12.20 8.24 13.73
CA ILE A 44 -11.88 8.82 15.05
C ILE A 44 -10.77 8.04 15.74
N ARG A 45 -10.82 6.70 15.71
CA ARG A 45 -9.77 5.86 16.32
C ARG A 45 -8.41 6.17 15.72
N LEU A 46 -8.30 6.19 14.39
CA LEU A 46 -7.06 6.55 13.69
C LEU A 46 -6.60 7.97 14.00
N PHE A 47 -7.53 8.92 14.14
CA PHE A 47 -7.19 10.29 14.49
C PHE A 47 -6.62 10.37 15.92
N LYS A 48 -7.21 9.67 16.89
CA LYS A 48 -6.70 9.61 18.26
C LYS A 48 -5.33 8.93 18.36
N GLU A 49 -5.13 7.83 17.63
CA GLU A 49 -3.91 7.01 17.73
C GLU A 49 -2.76 7.58 16.88
N GLU A 50 -3.03 8.02 15.65
CA GLU A 50 -2.00 8.37 14.67
C GLU A 50 -2.03 9.84 14.24
N ASN A 51 -3.03 10.63 14.68
CA ASN A 51 -3.32 11.99 14.18
C ASN A 51 -3.49 12.05 12.64
N ARG A 52 -3.89 10.93 12.02
CA ARG A 52 -4.02 10.81 10.56
C ARG A 52 -5.45 11.05 10.09
N ILE A 53 -5.59 11.89 9.06
CA ILE A 53 -6.87 12.18 8.39
C ILE A 53 -6.98 11.42 7.06
N GLU A 54 -5.84 11.11 6.44
CA GLU A 54 -5.76 10.35 5.19
C GLU A 54 -5.63 8.86 5.50
N LYS A 55 -6.36 8.03 4.73
CA LYS A 55 -6.12 6.57 4.73
C LYS A 55 -4.81 6.31 4.01
N ASN A 56 -4.07 5.31 4.47
CA ASN A 56 -2.87 4.84 3.80
C ASN A 56 -3.16 4.63 2.31
N LYS A 57 -2.38 5.30 1.46
CA LYS A 57 -2.31 4.95 0.05
C LYS A 57 -1.98 3.45 -0.01
N PRO A 58 -2.57 2.68 -0.94
CA PRO A 58 -2.08 1.33 -1.19
C PRO A 58 -0.57 1.44 -1.37
N SER A 59 0.18 0.71 -0.54
CA SER A 59 1.64 0.76 -0.55
C SER A 59 2.07 0.51 -1.99
N LYS A 60 2.77 1.47 -2.59
CA LYS A 60 3.46 1.21 -3.86
C LYS A 60 4.39 0.06 -3.56
N GLU A 61 4.20 -1.03 -4.30
CA GLU A 61 4.90 -2.32 -4.19
C GLU A 61 6.11 -2.27 -3.26
N CYS A 62 6.05 -2.99 -2.14
CA CYS A 62 7.17 -3.06 -1.21
C CYS A 62 8.46 -3.32 -2.00
N PRO A 63 9.50 -2.48 -1.87
CA PRO A 63 10.72 -2.64 -2.65
C PRO A 63 11.26 -4.04 -2.38
N LYS A 64 11.21 -4.91 -3.39
CA LYS A 64 11.65 -6.29 -3.25
C LYS A 64 13.15 -6.27 -3.03
N ARG A 65 13.57 -6.45 -1.78
CA ARG A 65 14.97 -6.74 -1.44
C ARG A 65 15.43 -7.90 -2.32
N LEU A 66 16.63 -7.79 -2.87
CA LEU A 66 17.23 -8.88 -3.62
C LEU A 66 17.41 -10.07 -2.69
N THR A 67 17.00 -11.25 -3.15
CA THR A 67 17.20 -12.47 -2.38
C THR A 67 18.64 -12.95 -2.49
N GLN A 68 19.10 -13.80 -1.58
CA GLN A 68 20.43 -14.41 -1.67
C GLN A 68 20.64 -15.15 -3.01
N SER A 69 19.57 -15.72 -3.57
CA SER A 69 19.54 -16.36 -4.89
C SER A 69 19.74 -15.37 -6.04
N ASP A 70 19.21 -14.15 -5.91
CA ASP A 70 19.43 -13.08 -6.89
C ASP A 70 20.89 -12.60 -6.83
N HIS A 71 21.45 -12.45 -5.63
CA HIS A 71 22.87 -12.09 -5.45
C HIS A 71 23.80 -13.14 -6.09
N ARG A 72 23.58 -14.43 -5.80
CA ARG A 72 24.38 -15.52 -6.40
C ARG A 72 24.25 -15.54 -7.92
N PHE A 73 23.07 -15.23 -8.45
CA PHE A 73 22.84 -15.17 -9.89
C PHE A 73 23.60 -14.01 -10.54
N ILE A 74 23.58 -12.83 -9.93
CA ILE A 74 24.33 -11.65 -10.38
C ILE A 74 25.83 -11.97 -10.42
N VAL A 75 26.38 -12.54 -9.35
CA VAL A 75 27.81 -12.93 -9.27
C VAL A 75 28.18 -13.95 -10.36
N ARG A 76 27.37 -15.00 -10.56
CA ARG A 76 27.61 -16.00 -11.63
C ARG A 76 27.61 -15.38 -13.02
N LYS A 77 26.73 -14.41 -13.27
CA LYS A 77 26.70 -13.70 -14.56
C LYS A 77 27.92 -12.82 -14.75
N PHE A 78 28.35 -12.13 -13.70
CA PHE A 78 29.55 -11.29 -13.72
C PHE A 78 30.82 -12.10 -14.01
N ILE A 79 30.98 -13.27 -13.39
CA ILE A 79 32.11 -14.18 -13.65
C ILE A 79 32.11 -14.68 -15.11
N LYS A 80 30.92 -14.97 -15.68
CA LYS A 80 30.80 -15.48 -17.06
C LYS A 80 31.01 -14.41 -18.12
N THR A 81 30.67 -13.16 -17.83
CA THR A 81 30.81 -12.02 -18.75
C THR A 81 31.38 -10.84 -17.98
N PRO A 82 32.72 -10.71 -17.88
CA PRO A 82 33.37 -9.69 -17.04
C PRO A 82 33.24 -8.26 -17.60
N ARG A 83 32.61 -8.08 -18.76
CA ARG A 83 32.44 -6.76 -19.37
C ARG A 83 31.31 -5.99 -18.69
N PHE A 84 31.60 -4.77 -18.26
CA PHE A 84 30.72 -3.90 -17.47
C PHE A 84 29.58 -3.26 -18.28
N ASP A 85 29.65 -3.24 -19.62
CA ASP A 85 28.60 -2.73 -20.55
C ASP A 85 27.31 -3.59 -20.58
N VAL A 86 27.20 -4.50 -19.60
CA VAL A 86 26.18 -5.54 -19.50
C VAL A 86 25.13 -5.16 -18.46
N TRP A 87 25.24 -4.01 -17.78
CA TRP A 87 24.28 -3.63 -16.74
C TRP A 87 22.83 -3.60 -17.25
N ASP A 88 22.57 -3.01 -18.43
CA ASP A 88 21.23 -2.98 -19.04
C ASP A 88 20.73 -4.37 -19.44
N LYS A 89 21.61 -5.20 -20.01
CA LYS A 89 21.32 -6.59 -20.35
C LYS A 89 21.06 -7.42 -19.09
N MET A 90 21.77 -7.14 -18.00
CA MET A 90 21.64 -7.82 -16.71
C MET A 90 20.35 -7.42 -15.99
N GLN A 91 19.97 -6.15 -16.03
CA GLN A 91 18.66 -5.68 -15.55
C GLN A 91 17.50 -6.33 -16.32
N ALA A 92 17.63 -6.47 -17.65
CA ALA A 92 16.64 -7.19 -18.46
C ALA A 92 16.56 -8.69 -18.09
N CYS A 93 17.70 -9.34 -17.85
CA CYS A 93 17.75 -10.75 -17.40
C CYS A 93 17.09 -10.97 -16.04
N ILE A 94 17.33 -10.06 -15.08
CA ILE A 94 16.73 -10.15 -13.73
C ILE A 94 15.21 -9.96 -13.82
N ARG A 95 14.72 -8.99 -14.60
CA ARG A 95 13.28 -8.75 -14.83
C ARG A 95 12.60 -9.97 -15.47
N ASN A 96 13.19 -10.56 -16.50
CA ASN A 96 12.65 -11.76 -17.18
C ASN A 96 12.64 -13.02 -16.31
N ARG A 97 13.58 -13.16 -15.36
CA ARG A 97 13.58 -14.27 -14.41
C ARG A 97 12.44 -14.13 -13.40
N LYS A 98 12.23 -12.92 -12.86
CA LYS A 98 11.17 -12.64 -11.88
C LYS A 98 9.77 -12.84 -12.46
N SER A 99 9.54 -12.47 -13.72
CA SER A 99 8.25 -12.68 -14.40
C SER A 99 7.93 -14.15 -14.67
N LYS A 100 8.94 -14.99 -14.93
CA LYS A 100 8.79 -16.45 -15.08
C LYS A 100 8.48 -17.14 -13.75
N THR A 101 9.14 -16.73 -12.66
CA THR A 101 8.86 -17.30 -11.33
C THR A 101 7.49 -16.93 -10.80
N THR A 102 6.99 -15.72 -11.09
CA THR A 102 5.62 -15.32 -10.69
C THR A 102 4.52 -15.96 -11.54
N LYS A 103 4.80 -16.38 -12.77
CA LYS A 103 3.84 -17.12 -13.60
C LYS A 103 3.65 -18.58 -13.17
N LEU A 104 4.67 -19.18 -12.56
CA LEU A 104 4.62 -20.56 -12.06
C LEU A 104 4.04 -20.68 -10.65
N SER A 105 3.87 -19.57 -9.93
CA SER A 105 3.30 -19.51 -8.58
C SER A 105 1.83 -19.04 -8.56
N VAL A 106 1.19 -18.96 -9.73
CA VAL A 106 -0.25 -18.67 -9.89
C VAL A 106 -0.89 -19.86 -10.59
N ILE A 107 -0.93 -20.99 -9.89
CA ILE A 107 -1.81 -22.14 -10.10
C ILE A 107 -2.18 -22.63 -8.70
#